data_AF-A0A1J3JKF8-F1
#
_entry.id   AF-A0A1J3JKF8-F1
#
_cell.length_a   1.000
_cell.length_b   1.000
_cell.length_c   1.000
_cell.angle_alpha   90.00
_cell.angle_beta   90.00
_cell.angle_gamma   90.00
#
_symmetry.space_group_name_H-M   'P 1'
#
loop_
_entity.id
_entity.type
_entity.pdbx_description
1 polymer ?
#
loop_
_entity_poly.entity_id
_entity_poly.type
_entity_poly.pdbx_seq_one_letter_code
_entity_poly.pdbx_strand_id
1 'polypeptide(L)'
;FPHRKGNLFKVQYSTVWLDANGTETSLRMMNELYEVAEPYVSSNPREAFFNYRDIDIGSNPSGETNVDEALIYGTKYFLGNLKRLMQVKA
;
A
#
# COMPACT_ATOMS: atom_id res chain seq x y z
N PHE A 1 -0.03 -15.05 -0.69
CA PHE A 1 -0.72 -13.74 -0.64
C PHE A 1 -1.94 -13.82 0.28
N PRO A 2 -2.05 -12.94 1.30
CA PRO A 2 -2.86 -13.19 2.50
C PRO A 2 -4.34 -12.79 2.42
N HIS A 3 -4.73 -11.92 1.48
CA HIS A 3 -6.09 -11.38 1.37
C HIS A 3 -7.03 -12.44 0.78
N ARG A 4 -7.68 -13.20 1.66
CA ARG A 4 -8.51 -14.38 1.31
C ARG A 4 -9.91 -14.23 1.93
N LYS A 5 -10.44 -15.30 2.54
CA LYS A 5 -11.74 -15.33 3.24
C LYS A 5 -11.90 -14.09 4.13
N GLY A 6 -13.05 -13.42 4.02
CA GLY A 6 -13.36 -12.18 4.72
C GLY A 6 -13.31 -10.94 3.83
N ASN A 7 -12.62 -10.99 2.70
CA ASN A 7 -12.63 -9.92 1.69
C ASN A 7 -13.79 -10.12 0.70
N LEU A 8 -14.65 -9.12 0.56
CA LEU A 8 -15.77 -9.15 -0.40
C LEU A 8 -15.31 -8.84 -1.83
N PHE A 9 -14.50 -7.78 -1.97
CA PHE A 9 -13.92 -7.33 -3.23
C PHE A 9 -12.64 -6.52 -2.95
N LYS A 10 -11.90 -6.22 -4.02
CA LYS A 10 -10.75 -5.30 -4.01
C LYS A 10 -11.10 -4.09 -4.86
N VAL A 11 -10.80 -2.90 -4.37
CA VAL A 11 -10.94 -1.64 -5.14
C VAL A 11 -9.56 -1.14 -5.52
N GLN A 12 -9.42 -0.69 -6.76
CA GLN A 12 -8.25 0.07 -7.21
C GLN A 12 -8.72 1.48 -7.55
N TYR A 13 -8.05 2.47 -6.99
CA TYR A 13 -8.12 3.84 -7.46
C TYR A 13 -7.03 4.02 -8.50
N SER A 14 -7.35 4.61 -9.64
CA SER A 14 -6.36 4.91 -10.68
C SER A 14 -6.78 6.15 -11.45
N THR A 15 -5.82 6.97 -11.81
CA THR A 15 -6.01 8.11 -12.71
C THR A 15 -4.93 8.13 -13.78
N VAL A 16 -5.28 8.66 -14.94
CA VAL A 16 -4.38 8.89 -16.07
C VAL A 16 -4.61 10.32 -16.51
N TRP A 17 -3.52 11.07 -16.73
CA TRP A 17 -3.58 12.46 -17.16
C TRP A 17 -2.67 12.66 -18.37
N LEU A 18 -3.10 13.53 -19.30
CA LEU A 18 -2.38 13.85 -20.54
C LEU A 18 -1.58 15.14 -20.42
N ASP A 19 -2.01 16.06 -19.56
CA ASP A 19 -1.31 17.31 -19.31
C ASP A 19 -0.04 17.04 -18.49
N ALA A 20 1.13 17.44 -19.01
CA ALA A 20 2.40 17.30 -18.30
C ALA A 20 2.42 18.02 -16.94
N ASN A 21 1.62 19.08 -16.79
CA ASN A 21 1.48 19.82 -15.54
C ASN A 21 0.41 19.22 -14.59
N GLY A 22 -0.30 18.17 -15.03
CA GLY A 22 -1.39 17.55 -14.28
C GLY A 22 -0.95 16.62 -13.13
N THR A 23 0.34 16.31 -13.03
CA THR A 23 0.87 15.31 -12.09
C THR A 23 0.54 15.63 -10.63
N GLU A 24 0.88 16.82 -10.15
CA GLU A 24 0.65 17.20 -8.75
C GLU A 24 -0.83 17.14 -8.38
N THR A 25 -1.68 17.71 -9.23
CA THR A 25 -3.13 17.73 -9.01
C THR A 25 -3.71 16.32 -9.03
N SER A 26 -3.24 15.46 -9.94
CA SER A 26 -3.71 14.07 -10.05
C SER A 26 -3.33 13.24 -8.83
N LEU A 27 -2.08 13.37 -8.36
CA LEU A 27 -1.63 12.71 -7.13
C LEU A 27 -2.38 13.20 -5.90
N ARG A 28 -2.62 14.52 -5.79
CA ARG A 28 -3.41 15.09 -4.69
C ARG A 28 -4.83 14.53 -4.65
N MET A 29 -5.53 14.50 -5.80
CA MET A 29 -6.88 13.93 -5.88
C MET A 29 -6.91 12.44 -5.51
N MET A 30 -5.89 11.69 -5.91
CA MET A 30 -5.77 10.27 -5.56
C MET A 30 -5.58 10.04 -4.06
N ASN A 31 -4.76 10.88 -3.42
CA ASN A 31 -4.58 10.86 -1.97
C ASN A 31 -5.87 11.27 -1.24
N GLU A 32 -6.56 12.32 -1.67
CA GLU A 32 -7.85 12.71 -1.10
C GLU A 32 -8.88 11.57 -1.20
N LEU A 33 -8.98 10.90 -2.36
CA LEU A 33 -9.86 9.75 -2.54
C LEU A 33 -9.49 8.57 -1.62
N TYR A 34 -8.19 8.32 -1.46
CA TYR A 34 -7.70 7.29 -0.54
C TYR A 34 -8.08 7.62 0.91
N GLU A 35 -7.92 8.87 1.36
CA GLU A 35 -8.29 9.31 2.71
C GLU A 35 -9.81 9.21 2.94
N VAL A 36 -10.64 9.70 2.00
CA VAL A 36 -12.10 9.61 2.09
C VAL A 36 -12.60 8.16 2.21
N ALA A 37 -11.89 7.21 1.61
CA ALA A 37 -12.25 5.80 1.69
C ALA A 37 -11.88 5.12 3.02
N GLU A 38 -11.04 5.73 3.86
CA GLU A 38 -10.51 5.12 5.09
C GLU A 38 -11.55 4.43 5.98
N PRO A 39 -12.71 5.05 6.34
CA PRO A 39 -13.67 4.41 7.24
C PRO A 39 -14.45 3.25 6.61
N TYR A 40 -14.33 3.02 5.30
CA TYR A 40 -15.12 2.02 4.55
C TYR A 40 -14.32 0.81 4.08
N VAL A 41 -13.00 0.83 4.26
CA VAL A 41 -12.10 -0.23 3.81
C VAL A 41 -11.52 -1.00 5.00
N SER A 42 -10.72 -2.03 4.73
CA SER A 42 -9.98 -2.76 5.76
C SER A 42 -9.22 -1.82 6.69
N SER A 43 -9.13 -2.15 7.98
CA SER A 43 -8.34 -1.45 8.97
C SER A 43 -7.57 -2.44 9.84
N ASN A 44 -6.49 -1.96 10.49
CA ASN A 44 -5.64 -2.75 11.40
C ASN A 44 -5.05 -4.05 10.80
N PRO A 45 -4.29 -3.98 9.69
CA PRO A 45 -3.90 -2.79 8.95
C PRO A 45 -4.85 -2.45 7.81
N ARG A 46 -4.74 -1.23 7.26
CA ARG A 46 -5.32 -0.93 5.96
C ARG A 46 -4.56 -1.69 4.89
N GLU A 47 -5.18 -2.74 4.37
CA GLU A 47 -4.59 -3.74 3.49
C GLU A 47 -4.25 -3.16 2.11
N ALA A 48 -3.14 -3.63 1.52
CA ALA A 48 -2.64 -3.16 0.23
C ALA A 48 -2.28 -4.35 -0.69
N PHE A 49 -2.33 -4.14 -2.00
CA PHE A 49 -2.03 -5.18 -2.98
C PHE A 49 -0.65 -5.00 -3.60
N PHE A 50 0.29 -5.92 -3.35
CA PHE A 50 1.71 -5.75 -3.72
C PHE A 50 1.96 -5.50 -5.23
N ASN A 51 1.11 -6.01 -6.13
CA ASN A 51 1.27 -5.77 -7.57
C ASN A 51 0.87 -4.34 -7.99
N TYR A 52 0.17 -3.60 -7.13
CA TYR A 52 -0.04 -2.15 -7.26
C TYR A 52 0.85 -1.48 -6.22
N ARG A 53 2.13 -1.34 -6.56
CA ARG A 53 3.10 -0.76 -5.65
C ARG A 53 2.73 0.67 -5.34
N ASP A 54 2.60 0.95 -4.06
CA ASP A 54 2.29 2.25 -3.51
C ASP A 54 3.43 2.65 -2.56
N ILE A 55 4.07 3.79 -2.84
CA ILE A 55 5.16 4.34 -2.01
C ILE A 55 4.62 5.17 -0.85
N ASP A 56 3.39 5.68 -0.97
CA ASP A 56 2.76 6.55 0.03
C ASP A 56 2.37 5.76 1.30
N ILE A 57 2.24 4.43 1.21
CA ILE A 57 2.00 3.58 2.39
C ILE A 57 3.27 3.25 3.20
N GLY A 58 4.45 3.66 2.71
CA GLY A 58 5.74 3.51 3.37
C GLY A 58 6.84 2.95 2.47
N SER A 59 8.08 3.34 2.74
CA SER A 59 9.28 2.91 2.01
C SER A 59 10.52 2.97 2.90
N ASN A 60 11.52 2.16 2.59
CA ASN A 60 12.85 2.29 3.16
C ASN A 60 13.72 3.30 2.39
N PRO A 61 14.66 4.00 3.04
CA PRO A 61 15.71 4.76 2.37
C PRO A 61 16.52 3.89 1.39
N SER A 62 17.10 4.54 0.37
CA SER A 62 17.93 3.83 -0.59
C SER A 62 19.21 3.29 0.07
N GLY A 63 19.52 2.02 -0.16
CA GLY A 63 20.77 1.40 0.29
C GLY A 63 20.76 0.87 1.73
N GLU A 64 19.69 1.12 2.49
CA GLU A 64 19.56 0.68 3.87
C GLU A 64 18.23 -0.05 4.10
N THR A 65 18.14 -0.83 5.18
CA THR A 65 16.89 -1.46 5.60
C THR A 65 16.68 -1.20 7.07
N ASN A 66 15.78 -0.26 7.35
CA ASN A 66 15.10 -0.14 8.61
C ASN A 66 13.96 -1.17 8.68
N VAL A 67 14.11 -2.13 9.60
CA VAL A 67 13.13 -3.21 9.78
C VAL A 67 11.80 -2.66 10.30
N ASP A 68 11.81 -1.67 11.19
CA ASP A 68 10.58 -1.11 11.76
C ASP A 68 9.76 -0.39 10.69
N GLU A 69 10.41 0.33 9.78
CA GLU A 69 9.74 0.90 8.60
C GLU A 69 9.21 -0.19 7.67
N ALA A 70 10.00 -1.26 7.44
CA ALA A 70 9.58 -2.40 6.64
C ALA A 70 8.34 -3.11 7.19
N LEU A 71 8.18 -3.15 8.52
CA LEU A 71 7.01 -3.72 9.17
C LEU A 71 5.75 -2.89 8.88
N ILE A 72 5.84 -1.55 8.76
CA ILE A 72 4.69 -0.68 8.50
C ILE A 72 4.04 -1.00 7.15
N TYR A 73 4.78 -0.92 6.04
CA TYR A 73 4.22 -1.19 4.71
C TYR A 73 4.13 -2.70 4.42
N GLY A 74 5.05 -3.50 4.95
CA GLY A 74 5.08 -4.94 4.74
C GLY A 74 3.85 -5.64 5.33
N THR A 75 3.36 -5.19 6.49
CA THR A 75 2.16 -5.78 7.11
C THR A 75 0.91 -5.47 6.30
N LYS A 76 0.83 -4.29 5.66
CA LYS A 76 -0.27 -3.95 4.74
C LYS A 76 -0.35 -4.90 3.54
N TYR A 77 0.80 -5.31 2.99
CA TYR A 77 0.87 -6.21 1.83
C TYR A 77 0.75 -7.70 2.17
N PHE A 78 1.31 -8.12 3.31
CA PHE A 78 1.55 -9.54 3.60
C PHE A 78 0.89 -10.05 4.88
N LEU A 79 0.31 -9.17 5.70
CA LEU A 79 -0.30 -9.52 6.99
C LEU A 79 0.63 -10.45 7.79
N GLY A 80 0.08 -11.53 8.36
CA GLY A 80 0.86 -12.54 9.09
C GLY A 80 1.93 -13.27 8.27
N ASN A 81 1.91 -13.19 6.93
CA ASN A 81 2.96 -13.82 6.11
C ASN A 81 4.27 -13.03 6.12
N LEU A 82 4.28 -11.75 6.53
CA LEU A 82 5.48 -10.91 6.49
C LEU A 82 6.64 -11.53 7.26
N LYS A 83 6.38 -12.05 8.46
CA LYS A 83 7.41 -12.68 9.31
C LYS A 83 8.14 -13.80 8.59
N ARG A 84 7.39 -14.68 7.91
CA ARG A 84 7.98 -15.80 7.14
C ARG A 84 8.77 -15.28 5.94
N LEU A 85 8.30 -14.23 5.27
CA LEU A 85 9.02 -13.63 4.14
C LEU A 85 10.36 -13.05 4.59
N MET A 86 10.40 -12.35 5.72
CA MET A 86 11.64 -11.81 6.29
C MET A 86 12.62 -12.93 6.66
N GLN A 87 12.14 -14.03 7.23
CA GLN A 87 12.97 -15.19 7.57
C GLN A 87 13.59 -15.87 6.34
N VAL A 88 12.87 -15.94 5.22
CA VAL A 88 13.39 -16.53 3.97
C VAL A 88 14.36 -15.58 3.27
N LYS A 89 14.22 -14.28 3.47
CA LYS A 89 15.08 -13.26 2.86
C LYS A 89 16.43 -13.12 3.55
N ALA A 90 16.49 -13.37 4.86
CA ALA A 90 17.72 -13.33 5.66
C ALA A 90 18.71 -14.41 5.22
#